data_AF-A0A949J9L5-F1
#
_entry.id   AF-A0A949J9L5-F1
#
_cell.length_a   1.000
_cell.length_b   1.000
_cell.length_c   1.000
_cell.angle_alpha   90.00
_cell.angle_beta   90.00
_cell.angle_gamma   90.00
#
_symmetry.space_group_name_H-M   'P 1'
#
loop_
_entity.id
_entity.type
_entity.pdbx_description
1 polymer ?
#
loop_
_entity_poly.entity_id
_entity_poly.type
_entity_poly.pdbx_seq_one_letter_code
_entity_poly.pdbx_strand_id
1 'polypeptide(L)'
;MLYTDLIAVVDLEQGDVEEVDIEEEFIEESIGGAAANMKLLEEYPGSLVLGTGVLTGTLCPGSSVGVVTAKRNGTVCHSAFNWFAGPELKLSGFSFVVIKGKAQDPVYLWLHDEIADIEKTHLWGKNTWETTDILREELGEGRIQTLVIGEGGEKKSGASLLVNNYWGCDDRNALASILGEKNVKAVAMRGMGEIEIDDPETFTSDAETLLNHLKSAISKKGAPIEGLDSITHRYNACFNCPYPCRNFVMTGEEKGVLIFERHLKDLMSHGLDVKAAVSALEECYKTGVNPKYGKDPKTLVTLGAQPVQPLEGDEAWYYTIGICPILDRFSMDKERILSMINSGSGMDISQDHIDSIISDL
;
A
#
# COMPACT_ATOMS: atom_id res chain seq x y z
N MET A 1 0.17 25.62 -3.58
CA MET A 1 0.99 24.94 -4.62
C MET A 1 0.62 23.44 -4.69
N LEU A 2 1.08 22.66 -5.70
CA LEU A 2 0.83 21.20 -5.79
C LEU A 2 1.40 20.40 -4.61
N TYR A 3 2.35 20.95 -3.88
CA TYR A 3 2.89 20.42 -2.63
C TYR A 3 2.20 21.09 -1.46
N THR A 4 2.16 20.38 -0.33
CA THR A 4 2.02 21.09 0.93
C THR A 4 3.33 21.77 1.27
N ASP A 5 3.27 22.86 2.01
CA ASP A 5 4.47 23.66 2.28
C ASP A 5 5.41 23.01 3.30
N LEU A 6 5.11 21.84 3.88
CA LEU A 6 5.82 21.30 5.05
C LEU A 6 6.46 19.91 4.86
N ILE A 7 7.66 19.79 5.42
CA ILE A 7 8.36 18.54 5.77
C ILE A 7 8.31 18.37 7.29
N ALA A 8 7.84 17.21 7.77
CA ALA A 8 8.00 16.86 9.18
C ALA A 8 9.34 16.16 9.41
N VAL A 9 10.24 16.77 10.17
CA VAL A 9 11.49 16.13 10.62
C VAL A 9 11.29 15.61 12.05
N VAL A 10 11.05 14.31 12.15
CA VAL A 10 10.77 13.60 13.41
C VAL A 10 12.06 13.05 14.00
N ASP A 11 12.49 13.58 15.15
CA ASP A 11 13.61 13.05 15.93
C ASP A 11 13.11 12.18 17.08
N LEU A 12 13.13 10.88 16.87
CA LEU A 12 12.63 9.93 17.87
C LEU A 12 13.51 9.84 19.12
N GLU A 13 14.78 10.24 19.05
CA GLU A 13 15.68 10.17 20.21
C GLU A 13 15.42 11.32 21.18
N GLN A 14 15.16 12.51 20.63
CA GLN A 14 14.82 13.71 21.38
C GLN A 14 13.32 13.81 21.71
N GLY A 15 12.47 13.15 20.92
CA GLY A 15 11.02 13.17 21.09
C GLY A 15 10.39 14.48 20.62
N ASP A 16 11.01 15.14 19.65
CA ASP A 16 10.56 16.38 19.03
C ASP A 16 10.34 16.22 17.53
N VAL A 17 9.52 17.13 17.00
CA VAL A 17 9.24 17.26 15.58
C VAL A 17 9.48 18.71 15.19
N GLU A 18 10.18 18.89 14.07
CA GLU A 18 10.43 20.19 13.45
C GLU A 18 9.70 20.20 12.11
N GLU A 19 8.81 21.18 11.92
CA GLU A 19 8.19 21.47 10.63
C GLU A 19 9.11 22.40 9.82
N VAL A 20 9.57 21.92 8.67
CA VAL A 20 10.47 22.66 7.78
C VAL A 20 9.72 23.01 6.50
N ASP A 21 9.78 24.29 6.13
CA ASP A 21 9.19 24.76 4.88
C ASP A 21 9.88 24.12 3.67
N ILE A 22 9.09 23.75 2.66
CA ILE A 22 9.58 23.22 1.40
C ILE A 22 10.01 24.38 0.50
N GLU A 23 11.30 24.47 0.27
CA GLU A 23 11.86 25.40 -0.71
C GLU A 23 11.49 25.00 -2.14
N GLU A 24 11.14 25.97 -2.98
CA GLU A 24 10.76 25.75 -4.38
C GLU A 24 11.89 25.04 -5.16
N GLU A 25 13.15 25.42 -4.90
CA GLU A 25 14.35 24.81 -5.50
C GLU A 25 14.45 23.31 -5.19
N PHE A 26 14.14 22.89 -3.96
CA PHE A 26 14.15 21.48 -3.59
C PHE A 26 13.19 20.67 -4.46
N ILE A 27 12.03 21.24 -4.73
CA ILE A 27 10.99 20.62 -5.55
C ILE A 27 11.33 20.64 -7.03
N GLU A 28 11.81 21.77 -7.57
CA GLU A 28 12.23 21.86 -8.96
C GLU A 28 13.28 20.78 -9.27
N GLU A 29 14.28 20.63 -8.39
CA GLU A 29 15.36 19.69 -8.62
C GLU A 29 15.00 18.22 -8.37
N SER A 30 13.89 17.91 -7.67
CA SER A 30 13.58 16.53 -7.25
C SER A 30 12.21 16.01 -7.68
N ILE A 31 11.26 16.89 -8.00
CA ILE A 31 9.88 16.59 -8.44
C ILE A 31 9.07 15.77 -7.39
N GLY A 32 9.64 15.50 -6.22
CA GLY A 32 9.01 14.68 -5.18
C GLY A 32 9.27 13.18 -5.28
N GLY A 33 8.46 12.41 -4.55
CA GLY A 33 8.53 10.95 -4.52
C GLY A 33 9.91 10.41 -4.11
N ALA A 34 10.38 9.40 -4.85
CA ALA A 34 11.63 8.70 -4.52
C ALA A 34 12.88 9.59 -4.60
N ALA A 35 12.92 10.53 -5.56
CA ALA A 35 14.06 11.43 -5.77
C ALA A 35 14.18 12.46 -4.64
N ALA A 36 13.06 13.10 -4.27
CA ALA A 36 13.03 13.97 -3.08
C ALA A 36 13.42 13.21 -1.81
N ASN A 37 12.90 11.99 -1.64
CA ASN A 37 13.28 11.16 -0.51
C ASN A 37 14.78 10.82 -0.47
N MET A 38 15.44 10.67 -1.63
CA MET A 38 16.88 10.43 -1.68
C MET A 38 17.67 11.63 -1.18
N LYS A 39 17.30 12.85 -1.60
CA LYS A 39 17.92 14.08 -1.09
C LYS A 39 17.75 14.22 0.42
N LEU A 40 16.54 13.99 0.92
CA LEU A 40 16.27 14.01 2.36
C LEU A 40 17.05 12.90 3.09
N LEU A 41 17.26 11.74 2.47
CA LEU A 41 18.08 10.68 3.06
C LEU A 41 19.57 11.05 3.12
N GLU A 42 20.07 11.86 2.18
CA GLU A 42 21.43 12.40 2.19
C GLU A 42 21.61 13.47 3.27
N GLU A 43 20.63 14.36 3.41
CA GLU A 43 20.61 15.41 4.44
C GLU A 43 20.42 14.85 5.86
N TYR A 44 19.60 13.81 5.99
CA TYR A 44 19.30 13.12 7.25
C TYR A 44 19.76 11.65 7.22
N PRO A 45 21.07 11.36 7.30
CA PRO A 45 21.59 9.99 7.25
C PRO A 45 20.99 9.08 8.33
N GLY A 46 20.64 7.85 7.93
CA GLY A 46 20.08 6.84 8.85
C GLY A 46 18.60 7.07 9.19
N SER A 47 17.94 8.01 8.52
CA SER A 47 16.50 8.18 8.56
C SER A 47 15.76 7.14 7.71
N LEU A 48 14.45 7.10 7.88
CA LEU A 48 13.49 6.55 6.93
C LEU A 48 12.58 7.69 6.50
N VAL A 49 12.38 7.87 5.21
CA VAL A 49 11.62 9.00 4.65
C VAL A 49 10.35 8.49 4.00
N LEU A 50 9.21 9.06 4.37
CA LEU A 50 7.96 8.96 3.63
C LEU A 50 7.85 10.18 2.72
N GLY A 51 7.42 9.99 1.48
CA GLY A 51 7.23 11.10 0.55
C GLY A 51 6.13 10.84 -0.46
N THR A 52 5.50 11.91 -0.92
CA THR A 52 4.51 11.87 -1.98
C THR A 52 5.10 12.35 -3.30
N GLY A 53 4.62 11.82 -4.42
CA GLY A 53 4.93 12.39 -5.73
C GLY A 53 4.14 13.69 -5.97
N VAL A 54 4.62 14.53 -6.89
CA VAL A 54 3.99 15.81 -7.26
C VAL A 54 2.49 15.73 -7.53
N LEU A 55 2.03 14.73 -8.30
CA LEU A 55 0.62 14.56 -8.64
C LEU A 55 -0.20 13.81 -7.59
N THR A 56 0.38 13.35 -6.49
CA THR A 56 -0.33 12.56 -5.46
C THR A 56 -1.48 13.36 -4.85
N GLY A 57 -2.66 12.75 -4.71
CA GLY A 57 -3.86 13.39 -4.18
C GLY A 57 -4.63 14.27 -5.17
N THR A 58 -4.11 14.48 -6.38
CA THR A 58 -4.74 15.37 -7.40
C THR A 58 -5.77 14.64 -8.25
N LEU A 59 -6.41 15.37 -9.19
CA LEU A 59 -7.30 14.82 -10.22
C LEU A 59 -6.58 14.00 -11.31
N CYS A 60 -5.24 13.86 -11.28
CA CYS A 60 -4.53 12.93 -12.16
C CYS A 60 -4.99 11.48 -11.90
N PRO A 61 -5.46 10.72 -12.91
CA PRO A 61 -5.92 9.36 -12.72
C PRO A 61 -4.88 8.43 -12.06
N GLY A 62 -5.25 7.82 -10.94
CA GLY A 62 -4.39 6.89 -10.19
C GLY A 62 -3.33 7.55 -9.29
N SER A 63 -3.47 8.85 -9.00
CA SER A 63 -2.64 9.71 -8.13
C SER A 63 -2.57 9.29 -6.64
N SER A 64 -2.31 8.01 -6.36
CA SER A 64 -2.45 7.40 -5.04
C SER A 64 -1.13 7.08 -4.34
N VAL A 65 0.00 7.25 -5.01
CA VAL A 65 1.28 6.65 -4.61
C VAL A 65 2.08 7.59 -3.71
N GLY A 66 2.43 7.10 -2.53
CA GLY A 66 3.57 7.58 -1.76
C GLY A 66 4.71 6.55 -1.77
N VAL A 67 5.90 6.97 -1.37
CA VAL A 67 7.11 6.14 -1.35
C VAL A 67 7.75 6.23 0.03
N VAL A 68 8.10 5.07 0.57
CA VAL A 68 9.01 4.92 1.71
C VAL A 68 10.40 4.68 1.17
N THR A 69 11.38 5.44 1.63
CA THR A 69 12.79 5.29 1.25
C THR A 69 13.66 5.19 2.49
N ALA A 70 14.58 4.23 2.51
CA ALA A 70 15.61 4.16 3.54
C ALA A 70 16.84 3.39 3.03
N LYS A 71 17.96 3.52 3.73
CA LYS A 71 19.18 2.76 3.42
C LYS A 71 19.20 1.45 4.21
N ARG A 72 19.32 0.31 3.51
CA ARG A 72 19.46 -1.01 4.11
C ARG A 72 20.71 -1.71 3.57
N ASN A 73 21.58 -2.19 4.46
CA ASN A 73 22.84 -2.85 4.10
C ASN A 73 23.71 -2.06 3.09
N GLY A 74 23.69 -0.73 3.17
CA GLY A 74 24.45 0.13 2.27
C GLY A 74 23.75 0.52 0.97
N THR A 75 22.58 -0.05 0.67
CA THR A 75 21.80 0.22 -0.55
C THR A 75 20.57 1.05 -0.23
N VAL A 76 20.25 2.03 -1.06
CA VAL A 76 18.98 2.78 -0.98
C VAL A 76 17.86 1.88 -1.46
N CYS A 77 16.79 1.79 -0.67
CA CYS A 77 15.65 0.94 -0.94
C CYS A 77 14.38 1.78 -0.94
N HIS A 78 13.53 1.55 -1.94
CA HIS A 78 12.22 2.18 -2.06
C HIS A 78 11.12 1.14 -1.88
N SER A 79 9.99 1.56 -1.32
CA SER A 79 8.75 0.81 -1.32
C SER A 79 7.57 1.75 -1.52
N ALA A 80 6.70 1.44 -2.46
CA ALA A 80 5.48 2.21 -2.67
C ALA A 80 4.40 1.81 -1.66
N PHE A 81 3.74 2.83 -1.10
CA PHE A 81 2.43 2.69 -0.46
C PHE A 81 1.39 3.42 -1.29
N ASN A 82 0.19 2.87 -1.39
CA ASN A 82 -0.84 3.35 -2.32
C ASN A 82 -2.20 3.50 -1.60
N TRP A 83 -3.31 3.15 -2.24
CA TRP A 83 -4.67 3.34 -1.72
C TRP A 83 -5.03 4.81 -1.55
N PHE A 84 -5.32 5.17 -0.31
CA PHE A 84 -5.63 6.51 0.11
C PHE A 84 -4.49 7.05 0.96
N ALA A 85 -3.51 6.23 1.38
CA ALA A 85 -2.43 6.64 2.28
C ALA A 85 -1.49 7.68 1.68
N GLY A 86 -1.12 7.58 0.39
CA GLY A 86 -0.35 8.61 -0.30
C GLY A 86 -1.05 9.98 -0.28
N PRO A 87 -2.30 10.06 -0.77
CA PRO A 87 -3.11 11.25 -0.66
C PRO A 87 -3.30 11.73 0.79
N GLU A 88 -3.57 10.82 1.73
CA GLU A 88 -3.81 11.18 3.13
C GLU A 88 -2.61 11.82 3.79
N LEU A 89 -1.39 11.35 3.47
CA LEU A 89 -0.15 11.99 3.90
C LEU A 89 -0.10 13.45 3.44
N LYS A 90 -0.40 13.69 2.15
CA LYS A 90 -0.43 15.04 1.60
C LYS A 90 -1.52 15.88 2.26
N LEU A 91 -2.73 15.35 2.38
CA LEU A 91 -3.86 16.05 2.99
C LEU A 91 -3.67 16.30 4.49
N SER A 92 -2.78 15.57 5.17
CA SER A 92 -2.44 15.83 6.58
C SER A 92 -1.51 17.03 6.75
N GLY A 93 -1.10 17.67 5.65
CA GLY A 93 -0.21 18.84 5.66
C GLY A 93 1.22 18.54 5.26
N PHE A 94 1.60 17.27 5.06
CA PHE A 94 3.00 16.88 4.83
C PHE A 94 3.20 16.24 3.46
N SER A 95 4.13 16.78 2.68
CA SER A 95 4.54 16.13 1.43
C SER A 95 5.63 15.10 1.70
N PHE A 96 6.42 15.32 2.76
CA PHE A 96 7.52 14.47 3.20
C PHE A 96 7.56 14.37 4.73
N VAL A 97 7.99 13.21 5.23
CA VAL A 97 8.19 12.94 6.66
C VAL A 97 9.50 12.20 6.82
N VAL A 98 10.45 12.82 7.50
CA VAL A 98 11.77 12.26 7.81
C VAL A 98 11.74 11.69 9.22
N ILE A 99 12.00 10.39 9.36
CA ILE A 99 11.99 9.70 10.66
C ILE A 99 13.43 9.31 11.03
N LYS A 100 14.07 10.10 11.89
CA LYS A 100 15.45 9.87 12.36
C LYS A 100 15.49 9.43 13.82
N GLY A 101 16.66 9.02 14.28
CA GLY A 101 16.86 8.50 15.63
C GLY A 101 16.12 7.19 15.89
N LYS A 102 15.90 6.90 17.18
CA LYS A 102 15.17 5.73 17.69
C LYS A 102 14.47 6.10 19.00
N ALA A 103 13.19 5.75 19.11
CA ALA A 103 12.43 6.00 20.33
C ALA A 103 12.86 5.06 21.47
N GLN A 104 12.82 5.55 22.72
CA GLN A 104 13.14 4.73 23.89
C GLN A 104 12.10 3.62 24.13
N ASP A 105 10.83 3.98 24.02
CA ASP A 105 9.67 3.08 24.10
C ASP A 105 9.03 2.91 22.71
N PRO A 106 8.23 1.86 22.47
CA PRO A 106 7.37 1.78 21.29
C PRO A 106 6.46 3.00 21.12
N VAL A 107 6.42 3.55 19.91
CA VAL A 107 5.60 4.71 19.54
C VAL A 107 4.81 4.48 18.26
N TYR A 108 3.77 5.28 18.00
CA TYR A 108 3.26 5.52 16.65
C TYR A 108 3.36 7.02 16.34
N LEU A 109 3.41 7.36 15.06
CA LEU A 109 3.32 8.74 14.60
C LEU A 109 1.89 9.05 14.20
N TRP A 110 1.38 10.22 14.61
CA TRP A 110 0.06 10.70 14.24
C TRP A 110 0.18 11.98 13.42
N LEU A 111 -0.12 11.89 12.13
CA LEU A 111 0.00 12.99 11.19
C LEU A 111 -1.38 13.53 10.86
N HIS A 112 -1.66 14.76 11.26
CA HIS A 112 -2.95 15.41 11.00
C HIS A 112 -2.83 16.93 11.09
N ASP A 113 -3.62 17.64 10.29
CA ASP A 113 -3.79 19.10 10.40
C ASP A 113 -2.45 19.88 10.52
N GLU A 114 -1.45 19.51 9.71
CA GLU A 114 -0.08 20.07 9.72
C GLU A 114 0.72 19.82 11.00
N ILE A 115 0.29 18.84 11.81
CA ILE A 115 0.90 18.42 13.08
C ILE A 115 1.35 16.96 12.96
N ALA A 116 2.53 16.68 13.49
CA ALA A 116 3.08 15.33 13.60
C ALA A 116 3.39 15.01 15.07
N ASP A 117 2.52 14.22 15.72
CA ASP A 117 2.73 13.81 17.10
C ASP A 117 3.48 12.47 17.20
N ILE A 118 4.33 12.34 18.23
CA ILE A 118 5.00 11.10 18.62
C ILE A 118 4.30 10.52 19.84
N GLU A 119 3.47 9.51 19.63
CA GLU A 119 2.61 8.95 20.67
C GLU A 119 3.12 7.61 21.19
N LYS A 120 3.20 7.46 22.51
CA LYS A 120 3.54 6.16 23.13
C LYS A 120 2.46 5.14 22.82
N THR A 121 2.85 3.91 22.53
CA THR A 121 1.89 2.89 22.11
C THR A 121 1.95 1.62 22.93
N HIS A 122 0.77 1.07 23.21
CA HIS A 122 0.59 -0.26 23.78
C HIS A 122 0.35 -1.33 22.69
N LEU A 123 0.42 -0.94 21.41
CA LEU A 123 0.10 -1.78 20.26
C LEU A 123 1.25 -2.69 19.83
N TRP A 124 2.42 -2.59 20.46
CA TRP A 124 3.54 -3.49 20.19
C TRP A 124 3.15 -4.94 20.48
N GLY A 125 3.44 -5.86 19.55
CA GLY A 125 3.02 -7.26 19.60
C GLY A 125 1.65 -7.54 18.98
N LYS A 126 0.87 -6.50 18.62
CA LYS A 126 -0.40 -6.66 17.89
C LYS A 126 -0.16 -6.94 16.41
N ASN A 127 -1.08 -7.68 15.79
CA ASN A 127 -1.03 -7.82 14.34
C ASN A 127 -1.40 -6.49 13.64
N THR A 128 -1.20 -6.41 12.32
CA THR A 128 -1.36 -5.15 11.60
C THR A 128 -2.80 -4.66 11.56
N TRP A 129 -3.80 -5.54 11.55
CA TRP A 129 -5.20 -5.12 11.49
C TRP A 129 -5.71 -4.73 12.86
N GLU A 130 -5.40 -5.50 13.90
CA GLU A 130 -5.69 -5.10 15.28
C GLU A 130 -5.12 -3.70 15.53
N THR A 131 -3.88 -3.45 15.09
CA THR A 131 -3.25 -2.13 15.23
C THR A 131 -4.04 -1.06 14.47
N THR A 132 -4.43 -1.29 13.21
CA THR A 132 -5.24 -0.35 12.43
C THR A 132 -6.61 -0.09 13.06
N ASP A 133 -7.29 -1.13 13.54
CA ASP A 133 -8.62 -1.03 14.16
C ASP A 133 -8.55 -0.25 15.47
N ILE A 134 -7.59 -0.59 16.34
CA ILE A 134 -7.41 0.10 17.63
C ILE A 134 -7.05 1.57 17.38
N LEU A 135 -6.15 1.89 16.45
CA LEU A 135 -5.82 3.29 16.14
C LEU A 135 -7.04 4.09 15.68
N ARG A 136 -7.92 3.50 14.86
CA ARG A 136 -9.16 4.14 14.42
C ARG A 136 -10.15 4.35 15.56
N GLU A 137 -10.23 3.40 16.49
CA GLU A 137 -11.08 3.50 17.68
C GLU A 137 -10.55 4.56 18.65
N GLU A 138 -9.27 4.53 19.00
CA GLU A 138 -8.62 5.44 19.95
C GLU A 138 -8.64 6.89 19.47
N LEU A 139 -8.42 7.10 18.17
CA LEU A 139 -8.44 8.43 17.54
C LEU A 139 -9.85 8.86 17.08
N GLY A 140 -10.84 7.97 17.18
CA GLY A 140 -12.25 8.28 16.89
C GLY A 140 -12.57 8.56 15.41
N GLU A 141 -11.75 8.11 14.47
CA GLU A 141 -11.93 8.35 13.03
C GLU A 141 -11.68 7.08 12.21
N GLY A 142 -12.71 6.62 11.51
CA GLY A 142 -12.67 5.38 10.73
C GLY A 142 -11.93 5.50 9.39
N ARG A 143 -11.66 6.72 8.92
CA ARG A 143 -10.97 6.98 7.64
C ARG A 143 -9.47 7.11 7.75
N ILE A 144 -8.90 6.98 8.95
CA ILE A 144 -7.45 7.02 9.16
C ILE A 144 -6.77 6.03 8.24
N GLN A 145 -5.74 6.50 7.55
CA GLN A 145 -4.83 5.67 6.79
C GLN A 145 -3.62 5.34 7.65
N THR A 146 -3.16 4.09 7.65
CA THR A 146 -2.04 3.66 8.50
C THR A 146 -0.98 2.94 7.71
N LEU A 147 0.29 3.22 7.94
CA LEU A 147 1.42 2.35 7.60
C LEU A 147 1.88 1.64 8.88
N VAL A 148 1.78 0.32 8.92
CA VAL A 148 1.90 -0.48 10.15
C VAL A 148 2.90 -1.60 9.97
N ILE A 149 3.68 -1.86 11.02
CA ILE A 149 4.51 -3.06 11.11
C ILE A 149 3.83 -4.16 11.94
N GLY A 150 3.90 -5.39 11.46
CA GLY A 150 3.53 -6.57 12.25
C GLY A 150 4.70 -7.11 13.07
N GLU A 151 4.50 -8.24 13.74
CA GLU A 151 5.51 -8.94 14.54
C GLU A 151 6.83 -9.16 13.77
N GLY A 152 6.75 -9.39 12.45
CA GLY A 152 7.94 -9.51 11.60
C GLY A 152 8.80 -8.25 11.59
N GLY A 153 8.20 -7.06 11.54
CA GLY A 153 8.92 -5.78 11.61
C GLY A 153 9.47 -5.51 13.01
N GLU A 154 8.67 -5.78 14.04
CA GLU A 154 9.07 -5.65 15.45
C GLU A 154 10.30 -6.52 15.80
N LYS A 155 10.35 -7.75 15.25
CA LYS A 155 11.48 -8.68 15.37
C LYS A 155 12.58 -8.42 14.34
N LYS A 156 12.44 -7.39 13.50
CA LYS A 156 13.43 -6.97 12.49
C LYS A 156 13.77 -8.06 11.48
N SER A 157 12.76 -8.85 11.12
CA SER A 157 12.91 -9.92 10.15
C SER A 157 13.23 -9.36 8.78
N GLY A 158 14.18 -9.97 8.08
CA GLY A 158 14.46 -9.61 6.69
C GLY A 158 13.35 -9.97 5.70
N ALA A 159 12.29 -10.64 6.17
CA ALA A 159 11.07 -10.93 5.44
C ALA A 159 9.85 -10.14 5.98
N SER A 160 10.07 -9.11 6.81
CA SER A 160 8.98 -8.23 7.25
C SER A 160 8.42 -7.42 6.09
N LEU A 161 7.12 -7.10 6.14
CA LEU A 161 6.46 -6.26 5.16
C LEU A 161 5.78 -5.09 5.87
N LEU A 162 5.93 -3.90 5.32
CA LEU A 162 5.11 -2.76 5.68
C LEU A 162 3.68 -2.98 5.16
N VAL A 163 2.69 -2.71 6.01
CA VAL A 163 1.27 -2.92 5.68
C VAL A 163 0.55 -1.58 5.72
N ASN A 164 -0.13 -1.24 4.64
CA ASN A 164 -1.02 -0.09 4.54
C ASN A 164 -2.45 -0.48 4.90
N ASN A 165 -2.94 -0.01 6.04
CA ASN A 165 -4.20 -0.44 6.65
C ASN A 165 -4.21 -1.97 6.84
N TYR A 166 -5.14 -2.66 6.19
CA TYR A 166 -5.26 -4.12 6.18
C TYR A 166 -4.45 -4.77 5.05
N TRP A 167 -3.70 -3.99 4.29
CA TRP A 167 -3.23 -4.37 2.96
C TRP A 167 -1.70 -4.28 2.86
N GLY A 168 -1.02 -5.32 2.37
CA GLY A 168 0.42 -5.23 2.14
C GLY A 168 0.81 -4.10 1.16
N CYS A 169 1.89 -3.38 1.48
CA CYS A 169 2.60 -2.50 0.54
C CYS A 169 3.50 -3.31 -0.40
N ASP A 170 4.10 -2.68 -1.41
CA ASP A 170 5.14 -3.32 -2.24
C ASP A 170 6.51 -3.30 -1.52
N ASP A 171 6.52 -3.64 -0.23
CA ASP A 171 7.73 -3.66 0.59
C ASP A 171 8.53 -4.93 0.34
N ARG A 172 9.32 -4.92 -0.72
CA ARG A 172 10.23 -6.04 -1.04
C ARG A 172 11.57 -5.94 -0.32
N ASN A 173 11.79 -4.84 0.38
CA ASN A 173 13.09 -4.48 0.97
C ASN A 173 13.07 -4.57 2.50
N ALA A 174 11.98 -5.07 3.09
CA ALA A 174 11.74 -5.16 4.52
C ALA A 174 11.95 -3.82 5.25
N LEU A 175 11.44 -2.73 4.68
CA LEU A 175 11.49 -1.41 5.31
C LEU A 175 10.71 -1.38 6.64
N ALA A 176 9.74 -2.28 6.82
CA ALA A 176 9.12 -2.52 8.13
C ALA A 176 10.13 -2.90 9.23
N SER A 177 11.24 -3.57 8.91
CA SER A 177 12.27 -3.89 9.91
C SER A 177 12.99 -2.63 10.41
N ILE A 178 13.11 -1.60 9.55
CA ILE A 178 13.74 -0.32 9.89
C ILE A 178 12.85 0.48 10.84
N LEU A 179 11.54 0.53 10.60
CA LEU A 179 10.60 1.10 11.57
C LEU A 179 10.66 0.34 12.91
N GLY A 180 10.76 -1.00 12.86
CA GLY A 180 10.96 -1.82 14.06
C GLY A 180 12.28 -1.56 14.79
N GLU A 181 13.37 -1.28 14.07
CA GLU A 181 14.65 -0.83 14.65
C GLU A 181 14.53 0.50 15.37
N LYS A 182 13.68 1.40 14.86
CA LYS A 182 13.38 2.72 15.40
C LYS A 182 12.31 2.72 16.50
N ASN A 183 11.75 1.55 16.85
CA ASN A 183 10.63 1.38 17.79
C ASN A 183 9.33 2.08 17.34
N VAL A 184 9.11 2.24 16.03
CA VAL A 184 7.89 2.83 15.47
C VAL A 184 6.95 1.71 15.03
N LYS A 185 5.78 1.60 15.68
CA LYS A 185 4.75 0.61 15.39
C LYS A 185 3.93 0.95 14.15
N ALA A 186 3.59 2.23 14.01
CA ALA A 186 2.75 2.71 12.93
C ALA A 186 3.00 4.19 12.62
N VAL A 187 2.63 4.59 11.41
CA VAL A 187 2.39 5.97 11.01
C VAL A 187 0.93 6.06 10.63
N ALA A 188 0.14 6.74 11.45
CA ALA A 188 -1.28 6.99 11.24
C ALA A 188 -1.46 8.40 10.68
N MET A 189 -2.35 8.54 9.71
CA MET A 189 -2.53 9.75 8.93
C MET A 189 -4.02 10.06 8.77
N ARG A 190 -4.39 11.31 8.98
CA ARG A 190 -5.69 11.85 8.59
C ARG A 190 -5.55 13.31 8.17
N GLY A 191 -6.02 13.61 6.98
CA GLY A 191 -5.91 14.92 6.38
C GLY A 191 -7.22 15.52 5.95
N MET A 192 -7.46 16.78 6.30
CA MET A 192 -8.56 17.58 5.73
C MET A 192 -8.06 18.80 4.95
N GLY A 193 -6.75 18.89 4.72
CA GLY A 193 -6.14 19.93 3.92
C GLY A 193 -6.60 19.90 2.46
N GLU A 194 -6.23 20.94 1.73
CA GLU A 194 -6.49 21.07 0.30
C GLU A 194 -5.21 21.04 -0.51
N ILE A 195 -5.33 20.67 -1.78
CA ILE A 195 -4.21 20.70 -2.73
C ILE A 195 -4.54 21.80 -3.73
N GLU A 196 -3.73 22.85 -3.72
CA GLU A 196 -3.88 23.97 -4.63
C GLU A 196 -3.28 23.65 -6.00
N ILE A 197 -3.92 24.17 -7.05
CA ILE A 197 -3.54 23.97 -8.45
C ILE A 197 -3.38 25.37 -9.05
N ASP A 198 -2.22 25.65 -9.65
CA ASP A 198 -1.88 26.97 -10.20
C ASP A 198 -2.78 27.37 -11.39
N ASP A 199 -2.87 26.50 -12.39
CA ASP A 199 -3.79 26.59 -13.53
C ASP A 199 -4.80 25.43 -13.51
N PRO A 200 -5.93 25.58 -12.78
CA PRO A 200 -6.93 24.54 -12.63
C PRO A 200 -7.67 24.22 -13.93
N GLU A 201 -7.77 25.16 -14.87
CA GLU A 201 -8.47 24.94 -16.14
C GLU A 201 -7.68 23.97 -17.03
N THR A 202 -6.38 24.24 -17.23
CA THR A 202 -5.50 23.36 -18.00
C THR A 202 -5.35 22.01 -17.32
N PHE A 203 -5.11 22.00 -16.01
CA PHE A 203 -4.92 20.77 -15.24
C PHE A 203 -6.14 19.85 -15.33
N THR A 204 -7.35 20.40 -15.17
CA THR A 204 -8.59 19.62 -15.21
C THR A 204 -8.87 19.09 -16.62
N SER A 205 -8.65 19.91 -17.65
CA SER A 205 -8.80 19.50 -19.05
C SER A 205 -7.87 18.31 -19.41
N ASP A 206 -6.63 18.37 -18.96
CA ASP A 206 -5.65 17.30 -19.18
C ASP A 206 -6.00 16.04 -18.38
N ALA A 207 -6.44 16.19 -17.13
CA ALA A 207 -6.91 15.09 -16.30
C ALA A 207 -8.13 14.38 -16.92
N GLU A 208 -9.10 15.13 -17.43
CA GLU A 208 -10.28 14.59 -18.12
C GLU A 208 -9.90 13.84 -19.40
N THR A 209 -8.98 14.39 -20.18
CA THR A 209 -8.47 13.75 -21.39
C THR A 209 -7.82 12.41 -21.06
N LEU A 210 -6.94 12.38 -20.05
CA LEU A 210 -6.30 11.16 -19.59
C LEU A 210 -7.31 10.15 -19.04
N LEU A 211 -8.28 10.61 -18.25
CA LEU A 211 -9.35 9.76 -17.71
C LEU A 211 -10.19 9.12 -18.83
N ASN A 212 -10.53 9.87 -19.87
CA ASN A 212 -11.29 9.38 -21.02
C ASN A 212 -10.49 8.37 -21.85
N HIS A 213 -9.18 8.61 -22.04
CA HIS A 213 -8.27 7.65 -22.65
C HIS A 213 -8.27 6.32 -21.87
N LEU A 214 -8.11 6.40 -20.55
CA LEU A 214 -8.10 5.23 -19.68
C LEU A 214 -9.43 4.47 -19.74
N LYS A 215 -10.58 5.15 -19.59
CA LYS A 215 -11.94 4.57 -19.56
C LYS A 215 -12.32 3.73 -20.79
N SER A 216 -11.64 3.93 -21.91
CA SER A 216 -11.96 3.24 -23.18
C SER A 216 -11.45 1.80 -23.26
N ALA A 217 -10.56 1.37 -22.35
CA ALA A 217 -9.71 0.19 -22.59
C ALA A 217 -9.78 -0.93 -21.52
N ILE A 218 -10.39 -0.74 -20.35
CA ILE A 218 -10.54 -1.80 -19.33
C ILE A 218 -12.00 -1.97 -18.88
N SER A 219 -12.35 -3.18 -18.45
CA SER A 219 -13.65 -3.48 -17.87
C SER A 219 -13.87 -2.77 -16.52
N LYS A 220 -15.12 -2.57 -16.12
CA LYS A 220 -15.47 -2.09 -14.76
C LYS A 220 -15.02 -3.04 -13.63
N LYS A 221 -14.58 -4.26 -13.97
CA LYS A 221 -14.04 -5.26 -13.04
C LYS A 221 -12.50 -5.23 -12.98
N GLY A 222 -11.85 -4.26 -13.60
CA GLY A 222 -10.40 -4.15 -13.64
C GLY A 222 -9.77 -5.07 -14.69
N ALA A 223 -8.46 -5.28 -14.57
CA ALA A 223 -7.73 -6.21 -15.41
C ALA A 223 -8.08 -7.66 -14.99
N PRO A 224 -8.57 -8.50 -15.92
CA PRO A 224 -8.88 -9.88 -15.61
C PRO A 224 -7.60 -10.66 -15.26
N ILE A 225 -7.71 -11.55 -14.28
CA ILE A 225 -6.65 -12.47 -13.87
C ILE A 225 -7.14 -13.89 -14.10
N GLU A 226 -6.48 -14.53 -15.06
CA GLU A 226 -6.83 -15.85 -15.55
C GLU A 226 -6.95 -16.85 -14.40
N GLY A 227 -8.10 -17.51 -14.31
CA GLY A 227 -8.41 -18.49 -13.25
C GLY A 227 -8.98 -17.91 -11.95
N LEU A 228 -8.87 -16.60 -11.70
CA LEU A 228 -9.36 -15.96 -10.46
C LEU A 228 -10.54 -14.99 -10.67
N ASP A 229 -10.83 -14.62 -11.91
CA ASP A 229 -11.94 -13.71 -12.26
C ASP A 229 -13.33 -14.19 -11.83
N SER A 230 -13.55 -15.50 -11.87
CA SER A 230 -14.86 -16.11 -11.56
C SER A 230 -15.21 -16.10 -10.07
N ILE A 231 -14.20 -15.95 -9.21
CA ILE A 231 -14.33 -16.01 -7.74
C ILE A 231 -14.08 -14.66 -7.07
N THR A 232 -13.47 -13.72 -7.79
CA THR A 232 -13.32 -12.32 -7.37
C THR A 232 -14.71 -11.70 -7.23
N HIS A 233 -15.05 -11.21 -6.05
CA HIS A 233 -16.33 -10.56 -5.76
C HIS A 233 -16.17 -9.13 -5.20
N ARG A 234 -14.95 -8.74 -4.82
CA ARG A 234 -14.64 -7.39 -4.35
C ARG A 234 -13.77 -6.67 -5.37
N TYR A 235 -14.19 -5.45 -5.73
CA TYR A 235 -13.58 -4.63 -6.76
C TYR A 235 -13.32 -3.24 -6.16
N ASN A 236 -12.12 -3.01 -5.67
CA ASN A 236 -11.72 -1.73 -5.08
C ASN A 236 -10.62 -1.05 -5.90
N ALA A 237 -10.75 0.26 -6.02
CA ALA A 237 -9.80 1.13 -6.69
C ALA A 237 -9.04 1.97 -5.65
N CYS A 238 -7.78 2.29 -5.94
CA CYS A 238 -7.04 3.31 -5.21
C CYS A 238 -7.60 4.70 -5.51
N PHE A 239 -7.10 5.71 -4.79
CA PHE A 239 -7.48 7.10 -5.00
C PHE A 239 -7.41 7.51 -6.47
N ASN A 240 -8.50 8.12 -6.93
CA ASN A 240 -8.71 8.64 -8.28
C ASN A 240 -8.40 7.65 -9.42
N CYS A 241 -8.44 6.34 -9.16
CA CYS A 241 -8.23 5.32 -10.19
C CYS A 241 -9.57 4.96 -10.85
N PRO A 242 -9.70 5.00 -12.19
CA PRO A 242 -10.93 4.65 -12.88
C PRO A 242 -11.28 3.16 -12.84
N TYR A 243 -10.34 2.31 -12.40
CA TYR A 243 -10.48 0.86 -12.41
C TYR A 243 -10.10 0.24 -11.08
N PRO A 244 -10.78 -0.85 -10.68
CA PRO A 244 -10.36 -1.61 -9.52
C PRO A 244 -9.03 -2.29 -9.84
N CYS A 245 -7.96 -1.81 -9.22
CA CYS A 245 -6.63 -2.40 -9.30
C CYS A 245 -6.43 -3.48 -8.23
N ARG A 246 -7.37 -3.62 -7.28
CA ARG A 246 -7.33 -4.65 -6.25
C ARG A 246 -8.65 -5.38 -6.14
N ASN A 247 -8.67 -6.41 -6.94
CA ASN A 247 -9.63 -7.48 -6.91
C ASN A 247 -9.22 -8.45 -5.81
N PHE A 248 -10.15 -8.85 -4.95
CA PHE A 248 -9.82 -9.84 -3.92
C PHE A 248 -10.94 -10.81 -3.64
N VAL A 249 -10.54 -11.93 -3.04
CA VAL A 249 -11.39 -13.01 -2.56
C VAL A 249 -11.30 -13.00 -1.04
N MET A 250 -12.43 -12.83 -0.36
CA MET A 250 -12.58 -13.05 1.07
C MET A 250 -13.23 -14.40 1.31
N THR A 251 -12.70 -15.17 2.26
CA THR A 251 -13.32 -16.40 2.72
C THR A 251 -14.41 -16.09 3.76
N GLY A 252 -15.55 -16.78 3.69
CA GLY A 252 -16.65 -16.61 4.66
C GLY A 252 -17.80 -15.68 4.26
N GLU A 253 -17.76 -15.03 3.09
CA GLU A 253 -18.90 -14.26 2.52
C GLU A 253 -19.54 -15.01 1.32
N GLU A 254 -20.86 -14.91 1.08
CA GLU A 254 -21.51 -15.48 -0.14
C GLU A 254 -21.02 -14.72 -1.40
N LYS A 255 -20.68 -15.26 -2.59
CA LYS A 255 -20.20 -16.56 -3.14
C LYS A 255 -19.10 -16.14 -4.16
N GLY A 256 -18.04 -16.90 -4.44
CA GLY A 256 -17.81 -18.31 -4.14
C GLY A 256 -16.36 -18.79 -4.32
N VAL A 257 -16.22 -20.10 -4.15
CA VAL A 257 -15.05 -20.86 -3.67
C VAL A 257 -13.91 -21.05 -4.69
N LEU A 258 -12.66 -20.95 -4.20
CA LEU A 258 -11.41 -21.38 -4.87
C LEU A 258 -11.47 -22.85 -5.32
N ILE A 259 -11.48 -23.12 -6.62
CA ILE A 259 -11.22 -24.45 -7.20
C ILE A 259 -9.84 -24.43 -7.85
N PHE A 260 -8.84 -24.99 -7.18
CA PHE A 260 -7.56 -25.27 -7.83
C PHE A 260 -7.75 -26.47 -8.78
N GLU A 261 -7.68 -26.24 -10.09
CA GLU A 261 -7.74 -27.28 -11.14
C GLU A 261 -6.81 -28.47 -10.84
N ARG A 262 -5.66 -28.18 -10.21
CA ARG A 262 -4.68 -29.17 -9.77
C ARG A 262 -5.23 -30.18 -8.76
N HIS A 263 -5.98 -29.73 -7.74
CA HIS A 263 -6.51 -30.61 -6.69
C HIS A 263 -7.74 -31.37 -7.17
N LEU A 264 -8.55 -30.78 -8.05
CA LEU A 264 -9.67 -31.46 -8.68
C LEU A 264 -9.19 -32.60 -9.58
N LYS A 265 -8.18 -32.35 -10.43
CA LYS A 265 -7.54 -33.39 -11.26
C LYS A 265 -6.89 -34.48 -10.42
N ASP A 266 -6.25 -34.11 -9.31
CA ASP A 266 -5.61 -35.07 -8.41
C ASP A 266 -6.64 -35.98 -7.74
N LEU A 267 -7.74 -35.43 -7.19
CA LEU A 267 -8.83 -36.24 -6.62
C LEU A 267 -9.54 -37.11 -7.67
N MET A 268 -9.76 -36.58 -8.87
CA MET A 268 -10.31 -37.37 -9.97
C MET A 268 -9.37 -38.49 -10.42
N SER A 269 -8.05 -38.29 -10.35
CA SER A 269 -7.07 -39.33 -10.62
C SER A 269 -7.08 -40.47 -9.61
N HIS A 270 -7.63 -40.23 -8.41
CA HIS A 270 -7.90 -41.24 -7.38
C HIS A 270 -9.26 -41.93 -7.53
N GLY A 271 -9.98 -41.68 -8.64
CA GLY A 271 -11.21 -42.36 -9.02
C GLY A 271 -12.50 -41.70 -8.52
N LEU A 272 -12.44 -40.47 -8.01
CA LEU A 272 -13.64 -39.68 -7.71
C LEU A 272 -14.23 -39.07 -8.99
N ASP A 273 -15.56 -39.12 -9.14
CA ASP A 273 -16.22 -38.31 -10.17
C ASP A 273 -16.18 -36.82 -9.80
N VAL A 274 -16.47 -35.95 -10.78
CA VAL A 274 -16.38 -34.49 -10.60
C VAL A 274 -17.23 -34.00 -9.43
N LYS A 275 -18.42 -34.57 -9.23
CA LYS A 275 -19.34 -34.15 -8.17
C LYS A 275 -18.81 -34.56 -6.79
N ALA A 276 -18.32 -35.80 -6.67
CA ALA A 276 -17.72 -36.32 -5.45
C ALA A 276 -16.39 -35.63 -5.11
N ALA A 277 -15.58 -35.28 -6.13
CA ALA A 277 -14.33 -34.55 -5.95
C ALA A 277 -14.59 -33.09 -5.50
N VAL A 278 -15.61 -32.43 -6.06
CA VAL A 278 -16.04 -31.10 -5.60
C VAL A 278 -16.56 -31.15 -4.16
N SER A 279 -17.43 -32.10 -3.83
CA SER A 279 -17.93 -32.24 -2.45
C SER A 279 -16.81 -32.58 -1.45
N ALA A 280 -15.82 -33.39 -1.85
CA ALA A 280 -14.64 -33.67 -1.03
C ALA A 280 -13.77 -32.43 -0.81
N LEU A 281 -13.61 -31.57 -1.83
CA LEU A 281 -12.88 -30.30 -1.70
C LEU A 281 -13.64 -29.29 -0.83
N GLU A 282 -14.96 -29.20 -0.99
CA GLU A 282 -15.82 -28.36 -0.14
C GLU A 282 -15.71 -28.78 1.33
N GLU A 283 -15.68 -30.08 1.60
CA GLU A 283 -15.54 -30.59 2.96
C GLU A 283 -14.14 -30.36 3.51
N CYS A 284 -13.09 -30.65 2.74
CA CYS A 284 -11.71 -30.31 3.09
C CYS A 284 -11.55 -28.82 3.44
N TYR A 285 -12.22 -27.94 2.69
CA TYR A 285 -12.22 -26.50 2.93
C TYR A 285 -12.94 -26.13 4.23
N LYS A 286 -14.14 -26.66 4.47
CA LYS A 286 -14.87 -26.44 5.74
C LYS A 286 -14.08 -26.92 6.95
N THR A 287 -13.28 -27.97 6.78
CA THR A 287 -12.50 -28.57 7.88
C THR A 287 -11.04 -28.08 7.94
N GLY A 288 -10.62 -27.14 7.09
CA GLY A 288 -9.25 -26.63 7.04
C GLY A 288 -8.19 -27.69 6.64
N VAL A 289 -8.60 -28.79 6.03
CA VAL A 289 -7.73 -29.92 5.67
C VAL A 289 -7.13 -29.68 4.28
N ASN A 290 -5.80 -29.64 4.20
CA ASN A 290 -5.13 -29.58 2.91
C ASN A 290 -5.19 -30.95 2.21
N PRO A 291 -5.85 -31.07 1.04
CA PRO A 291 -6.03 -32.34 0.35
C PRO A 291 -4.71 -32.98 -0.12
N LYS A 292 -3.62 -32.20 -0.20
CA LYS A 292 -2.28 -32.68 -0.56
C LYS A 292 -1.54 -33.38 0.58
N TYR A 293 -1.88 -33.10 1.84
CA TYR A 293 -1.08 -33.52 3.01
C TYR A 293 -1.81 -34.49 3.97
N GLY A 294 -3.10 -34.76 3.75
CA GLY A 294 -3.82 -35.86 4.43
C GLY A 294 -3.55 -37.20 3.74
N LYS A 295 -3.09 -38.23 4.47
CA LYS A 295 -2.84 -39.56 3.91
C LYS A 295 -4.13 -40.18 3.34
N ASP A 296 -4.05 -40.64 2.09
CA ASP A 296 -5.05 -41.35 1.27
C ASP A 296 -6.46 -40.69 1.23
N PRO A 297 -6.86 -40.08 0.09
CA PRO A 297 -8.17 -39.46 -0.13
C PRO A 297 -9.38 -40.34 0.17
N LYS A 298 -9.25 -41.68 0.07
CA LYS A 298 -10.36 -42.61 0.41
C LYS A 298 -10.59 -42.73 1.92
N THR A 299 -9.56 -42.47 2.70
CA THR A 299 -9.60 -42.47 4.18
C THR A 299 -10.39 -41.29 4.71
N LEU A 300 -10.33 -40.12 4.04
CA LEU A 300 -11.09 -38.91 4.38
C LEU A 300 -12.62 -39.15 4.33
N VAL A 301 -13.07 -40.01 3.42
CA VAL A 301 -14.49 -40.35 3.24
C VAL A 301 -14.97 -41.38 4.28
N THR A 302 -14.07 -42.24 4.77
CA THR A 302 -14.45 -43.46 5.50
C THR A 302 -14.25 -43.37 7.02
N LEU A 303 -13.27 -42.59 7.49
CA LEU A 303 -12.89 -42.54 8.91
C LEU A 303 -13.18 -41.21 9.62
N GLY A 304 -13.71 -40.22 8.89
CA GLY A 304 -13.74 -38.84 9.36
C GLY A 304 -12.33 -38.26 9.40
N ALA A 305 -12.19 -37.02 8.92
CA ALA A 305 -10.89 -36.36 8.85
C ALA A 305 -10.24 -36.27 10.24
N GLN A 306 -8.97 -36.70 10.34
CA GLN A 306 -8.13 -36.29 11.45
C GLN A 306 -7.70 -34.84 11.18
N PRO A 307 -7.98 -33.89 12.08
CA PRO A 307 -7.69 -32.48 11.84
C PRO A 307 -6.17 -32.27 11.76
N VAL A 308 -5.73 -31.64 10.66
CA VAL A 308 -4.52 -30.81 10.71
C VAL A 308 -4.88 -29.62 11.59
N GLN A 309 -4.04 -29.26 12.56
CA GLN A 309 -4.36 -28.14 13.44
C GLN A 309 -4.67 -26.89 12.59
N PRO A 310 -5.87 -26.30 12.74
CA PRO A 310 -6.14 -24.98 12.20
C PRO A 310 -5.06 -24.01 12.65
N LEU A 311 -4.74 -22.99 11.86
CA LEU A 311 -4.34 -21.73 12.49
C LEU A 311 -5.50 -21.40 13.44
N GLU A 312 -5.22 -21.26 14.73
CA GLU A 312 -6.25 -21.12 15.77
C GLU A 312 -7.23 -19.99 15.40
N GLY A 313 -8.47 -20.32 15.03
CA GLY A 313 -9.58 -19.36 14.88
C GLY A 313 -10.45 -19.53 13.63
N ASP A 314 -11.75 -19.22 13.76
CA ASP A 314 -12.72 -19.01 12.67
C ASP A 314 -12.44 -17.71 11.88
N GLU A 315 -11.18 -17.31 11.74
CA GLU A 315 -10.82 -16.01 11.19
C GLU A 315 -10.87 -16.01 9.66
N ALA A 316 -11.65 -15.08 9.12
CA ALA A 316 -11.71 -14.80 7.70
C ALA A 316 -10.34 -14.34 7.17
N TRP A 317 -9.95 -14.83 6.00
CA TRP A 317 -8.72 -14.42 5.33
C TRP A 317 -9.02 -13.94 3.91
N TYR A 318 -8.14 -13.09 3.37
CA TYR A 318 -8.29 -12.47 2.05
C TYR A 318 -7.02 -12.69 1.25
N TYR A 319 -7.23 -12.83 -0.07
CA TYR A 319 -6.14 -12.87 -1.02
C TYR A 319 -6.29 -11.70 -1.99
N THR A 320 -5.27 -10.86 -2.03
CA THR A 320 -5.17 -9.78 -3.00
C THR A 320 -4.74 -10.35 -4.34
N ILE A 321 -5.55 -10.12 -5.36
CA ILE A 321 -5.28 -10.57 -6.72
C ILE A 321 -4.72 -9.42 -7.58
N GLY A 322 -4.77 -8.17 -7.11
CA GLY A 322 -4.53 -6.96 -7.90
C GLY A 322 -3.22 -6.88 -8.72
N ILE A 323 -3.36 -6.66 -10.03
CA ILE A 323 -2.34 -6.09 -10.92
C ILE A 323 -2.79 -4.65 -11.21
N CYS A 324 -1.90 -3.66 -11.14
CA CYS A 324 -2.23 -2.28 -11.51
C CYS A 324 -2.53 -2.21 -13.01
N PRO A 325 -3.80 -2.00 -13.43
CA PRO A 325 -4.16 -2.07 -14.84
C PRO A 325 -3.55 -0.92 -15.63
N ILE A 326 -3.35 0.25 -14.99
CA ILE A 326 -2.71 1.43 -15.57
C ILE A 326 -1.25 1.10 -15.90
N LEU A 327 -0.48 0.60 -14.95
CA LEU A 327 0.93 0.27 -15.16
C LEU A 327 1.14 -0.94 -16.10
N ASP A 328 0.21 -1.90 -16.10
CA ASP A 328 0.30 -3.11 -16.94
C ASP A 328 -0.06 -2.83 -18.40
N ARG A 329 -1.06 -1.98 -18.66
CA ARG A 329 -1.69 -1.89 -19.99
C ARG A 329 -1.67 -0.52 -20.64
N PHE A 330 -1.22 0.53 -19.94
CA PHE A 330 -1.26 1.89 -20.46
C PHE A 330 0.13 2.50 -20.50
N SER A 331 0.47 3.05 -21.65
CA SER A 331 1.48 4.10 -21.74
C SER A 331 0.80 5.41 -21.35
N MET A 332 1.17 5.98 -20.21
CA MET A 332 0.74 7.34 -19.89
C MET A 332 1.35 8.31 -20.90
N ASP A 333 0.55 9.25 -21.40
CA ASP A 333 1.01 10.32 -22.27
C ASP A 333 1.95 11.23 -21.49
N LYS A 334 3.26 11.10 -21.75
CA LYS A 334 4.31 11.85 -21.03
C LYS A 334 4.14 13.36 -21.17
N GLU A 335 3.79 13.83 -22.37
CA GLU A 335 3.57 15.27 -22.62
C GLU A 335 2.41 15.78 -21.79
N ARG A 336 1.34 14.99 -21.68
CA ARG A 336 0.18 15.32 -20.84
C ARG A 336 0.54 15.35 -19.36
N ILE A 337 1.31 14.38 -18.89
CA ILE A 337 1.74 14.33 -17.49
C ILE A 337 2.65 15.51 -17.16
N LEU A 338 3.56 15.87 -18.07
CA LEU A 338 4.39 17.06 -17.92
C LEU A 338 3.54 18.33 -17.88
N SER A 339 2.57 18.46 -18.78
CA SER A 339 1.60 19.57 -18.78
C SER A 339 0.84 19.66 -17.46
N MET A 340 0.38 18.53 -16.91
CA MET A 340 -0.28 18.49 -15.60
C MET A 340 0.64 18.88 -14.46
N ILE A 341 1.92 18.47 -14.49
CA ILE A 341 2.89 18.88 -13.47
C ILE A 341 3.04 20.40 -13.51
N ASN A 342 3.35 20.97 -14.68
CA ASN A 342 3.62 22.40 -14.83
C ASN A 342 2.37 23.25 -14.56
N SER A 343 1.21 22.88 -15.10
CA SER A 343 -0.06 23.59 -14.84
C SER A 343 -0.51 23.46 -13.39
N GLY A 344 -0.17 22.37 -12.70
CA GLY A 344 -0.53 22.25 -11.29
C GLY A 344 0.43 22.99 -10.36
N SER A 345 1.74 22.91 -10.63
CA SER A 345 2.74 23.47 -9.73
C SER A 345 3.11 24.92 -10.03
N GLY A 346 2.82 25.42 -11.23
CA GLY A 346 3.31 26.71 -11.73
C GLY A 346 4.77 26.68 -12.18
N MET A 347 5.41 25.51 -12.19
CA MET A 347 6.82 25.35 -12.57
C MET A 347 6.99 25.14 -14.08
N ASP A 348 8.19 25.39 -14.59
CA ASP A 348 8.57 25.12 -15.98
C ASP A 348 9.50 23.89 -16.07
N ILE A 349 8.99 22.72 -15.64
CA ILE A 349 9.76 21.49 -15.67
C ILE A 349 9.81 20.96 -17.11
N SER A 350 11.00 20.54 -17.55
CA SER A 350 11.21 19.95 -18.88
C SER A 350 11.22 18.41 -18.81
N GLN A 351 10.90 17.75 -19.93
CA GLN A 351 10.99 16.29 -20.03
C GLN A 351 12.42 15.77 -19.79
N ASP A 352 13.43 16.49 -20.31
CA ASP A 352 14.85 16.14 -20.13
C ASP A 352 15.25 16.15 -18.65
N HIS A 353 14.70 17.10 -17.87
CA HIS A 353 14.93 17.16 -16.43
C HIS A 353 14.32 15.95 -15.70
N ILE A 354 13.07 15.58 -16.04
CA ILE A 354 12.43 14.38 -15.51
C ILE A 354 13.26 13.12 -15.84
N ASP A 355 13.66 12.98 -17.10
CA ASP A 355 14.41 11.81 -17.55
C ASP A 355 15.79 11.73 -16.89
N SER A 356 16.43 12.88 -16.58
CA SER A 356 17.67 12.94 -15.78
C SER A 356 17.45 12.41 -14.36
N ILE A 357 16.43 12.90 -13.66
CA ILE A 357 16.09 12.46 -12.30
C ILE A 357 15.80 10.95 -12.28
N ILE A 358 15.04 10.44 -13.25
CA ILE A 358 14.73 9.01 -13.34
C ILE A 358 16.00 8.17 -13.57
N SER A 359 16.98 8.70 -14.31
CA SER A 359 18.25 8.00 -14.54
C SER A 359 19.12 7.88 -13.29
N ASP A 360 18.91 8.73 -12.29
CA ASP A 360 19.68 8.76 -11.05
C ASP A 360 19.09 7.87 -9.94
N LEU A 361 17.85 7.38 -10.13
CA LEU A 361 17.13 6.42 -9.26
C LEU A 361 17.53 4.96 -9.58
#